data_AF-A0A916F8W5-F1
#
_entry.id   AF-A0A916F8W5-F1
#
_cell.length_a   1.000
_cell.length_b   1.000
_cell.length_c   1.000
_cell.angle_alpha   90.00
_cell.angle_beta   90.00
_cell.angle_gamma   90.00
#
_symmetry.space_group_name_H-M   'P 1'
#
loop_
_entity.id
_entity.type
_entity.pdbx_description
1 polymer ?
#
loop_
_entity_poly.entity_id
_entity_poly.type
_entity_poly.pdbx_seq_one_letter_code
_entity_poly.pdbx_strand_id
1 'polypeptide(L)'
;MMTDLREHFSTLEDPRIDRNKRHELLDIVLVVICGVLSGADGWEAIEEFGKEKLAWLRQFGSFANGVPSHDCIARVISRLSVKGFRACFQSVAVLGMRNGTSQSPFRPALGRQLVRAADA
;
A
#
# COMPACT_ATOMS: atom_id res chain seq x y z
N MET A 1 4.21 17.39 2.73
CA MET A 1 4.02 16.48 1.59
C MET A 1 4.53 15.06 1.85
N MET A 2 5.69 14.83 2.52
CA MET A 2 6.17 13.46 2.83
C MET A 2 6.19 13.12 4.33
N THR A 3 6.27 14.12 5.21
CA THR A 3 6.07 13.98 6.65
C THR A 3 4.66 13.49 6.99
N ASP A 4 3.66 13.87 6.18
CA ASP A 4 2.25 13.61 6.46
C ASP A 4 1.95 12.11 6.60
N LEU A 5 2.40 11.24 5.67
CA LEU A 5 2.03 9.81 5.73
C LEU A 5 2.70 9.08 6.90
N ARG A 6 4.00 9.31 7.13
CA ARG A 6 4.72 8.70 8.25
C ARG A 6 4.18 9.18 9.60
N GLU A 7 3.79 10.45 9.71
CA GLU A 7 3.14 11.02 10.90
C GLU A 7 1.73 10.48 11.10
N HIS A 8 0.92 10.39 10.05
CA HIS A 8 -0.44 9.86 10.17
C HIS A 8 -0.48 8.39 10.55
N PHE A 9 0.53 7.61 10.13
CA PHE A 9 0.66 6.20 10.48
C PHE A 9 1.60 5.95 11.67
N SER A 10 2.14 6.99 12.33
CA SER A 10 3.02 6.82 13.50
C SER A 10 2.26 6.31 14.74
N THR A 11 0.94 6.52 14.78
CA THR A 11 0.06 6.05 15.85
C THR A 11 -0.39 4.60 15.65
N LEU A 12 -0.05 4.00 14.50
CA LEU A 12 -0.41 2.63 14.19
C LEU A 12 0.52 1.68 14.95
N GLU A 13 -0.05 0.99 15.93
CA GLU A 13 0.66 -0.03 16.70
C GLU A 13 1.06 -1.21 15.80
N ASP A 14 2.33 -1.62 15.90
CA ASP A 14 2.85 -2.77 15.17
C ASP A 14 2.59 -4.06 15.97
N PRO A 15 1.65 -4.92 15.54
CA PRO A 15 1.28 -6.14 16.27
C PRO A 15 2.34 -7.25 16.16
N ARG A 16 3.47 -6.99 15.48
CA ARG A 16 4.52 -7.98 15.24
C ARG A 16 5.54 -7.99 16.38
N ILE A 17 6.06 -9.17 16.67
CA ILE A 17 7.16 -9.37 17.62
C ILE A 17 8.45 -8.80 17.00
N ASP A 18 9.24 -8.03 17.78
CA ASP A 18 10.44 -7.31 17.30
C ASP A 18 11.44 -8.19 16.55
N ARG A 19 11.68 -9.42 17.01
CA ARG A 19 12.61 -10.36 16.36
C ARG A 19 12.26 -10.72 14.91
N ASN A 20 11.01 -10.48 14.48
CA ASN A 20 10.50 -10.82 13.15
C ASN A 20 10.26 -9.59 12.25
N LYS A 21 10.79 -8.42 12.61
CA LYS A 21 10.63 -7.17 11.85
C LYS A 21 11.76 -6.98 10.83
N ARG A 22 11.72 -7.76 9.73
CA ARG A 22 12.62 -7.53 8.58
C ARG A 22 12.17 -6.36 7.71
N HIS A 23 10.88 -6.09 7.61
CA HIS A 23 10.35 -4.96 6.85
C HIS A 23 9.67 -3.98 7.79
N GLU A 24 9.88 -2.69 7.57
CA GLU A 24 9.17 -1.63 8.28
C GLU A 24 7.65 -1.79 8.10
N LEU A 25 6.86 -1.51 9.15
CA LEU A 25 5.41 -1.64 9.06
C LEU A 25 4.85 -0.73 7.96
N LEU A 26 5.40 0.48 7.87
CA LEU A 26 5.03 1.46 6.86
C LEU A 26 5.31 1.00 5.44
N ASP A 27 6.43 0.31 5.19
CA ASP A 27 6.77 -0.20 3.86
C ASP A 27 5.74 -1.26 3.42
N ILE A 28 5.30 -2.12 4.34
CA ILE A 28 4.24 -3.12 4.09
C ILE A 28 2.91 -2.44 3.81
N VAL A 29 2.53 -1.46 4.63
CA VAL A 29 1.26 -0.73 4.45
C VAL A 29 1.26 0.05 3.13
N LEU A 30 2.38 0.67 2.77
CA LEU A 30 2.53 1.45 1.56
C LEU A 30 2.38 0.60 0.31
N VAL A 31 3.05 -0.56 0.23
CA VAL A 31 2.92 -1.44 -0.95
C VAL A 31 1.50 -1.99 -1.09
N VAL A 32 0.81 -2.28 0.02
CA VAL A 32 -0.59 -2.72 0.00
C VAL A 32 -1.51 -1.64 -0.52
N ILE A 33 -1.41 -0.41 0.00
CA ILE A 33 -2.24 0.71 -0.44
C ILE A 33 -2.00 0.99 -1.92
N CYS A 34 -0.73 1.10 -2.34
CA CYS A 34 -0.38 1.36 -3.74
C CYS A 34 -0.80 0.21 -4.66
N GLY A 35 -0.67 -1.05 -4.24
CA GLY A 35 -1.10 -2.21 -5.01
C GLY A 35 -2.61 -2.20 -5.23
N VAL A 36 -3.39 -2.05 -4.15
CA VAL A 36 -4.87 -2.01 -4.23
C VAL A 36 -5.35 -0.83 -5.09
N LEU A 37 -4.76 0.37 -4.93
CA LEU A 37 -5.11 1.53 -5.75
C LEU A 37 -4.73 1.36 -7.23
N SER A 38 -3.73 0.52 -7.53
CA SER A 38 -3.35 0.16 -8.90
C SER A 38 -4.25 -0.91 -9.52
N GLY A 39 -5.17 -1.48 -8.73
CA GLY A 39 -6.04 -2.59 -9.14
C GLY A 39 -5.41 -3.97 -9.00
N ALA A 40 -4.34 -4.12 -8.20
CA ALA A 40 -3.81 -5.44 -7.86
C ALA A 40 -4.81 -6.17 -6.94
N ASP A 41 -5.27 -7.34 -7.38
CA ASP A 41 -6.20 -8.17 -6.62
C ASP A 41 -5.47 -9.36 -5.98
N GLY A 42 -5.60 -9.49 -4.66
CA GLY A 42 -4.90 -10.50 -3.87
C GLY A 42 -3.44 -10.16 -3.51
N TRP A 43 -2.89 -10.94 -2.57
CA TRP A 43 -1.57 -10.68 -2.00
C TRP A 43 -0.41 -10.92 -2.97
N GLU A 44 -0.55 -11.90 -3.86
CA GLU A 44 0.44 -12.23 -4.89
C GLU A 44 0.58 -11.09 -5.90
N ALA A 45 -0.54 -10.53 -6.38
CA ALA A 45 -0.53 -9.40 -7.29
C ALA A 45 0.05 -8.14 -6.64
N ILE A 46 -0.18 -7.93 -5.34
CA ILE A 46 0.43 -6.82 -4.59
C ILE A 46 1.94 -7.01 -4.46
N GLU A 47 2.41 -8.22 -4.20
CA GLU A 47 3.85 -8.53 -4.17
C GLU A 47 4.49 -8.29 -5.55
N GLU A 48 3.84 -8.74 -6.63
CA GLU A 48 4.29 -8.53 -8.01
C GLU A 48 4.35 -7.04 -8.35
N PHE A 49 3.29 -6.29 -8.08
CA PHE A 49 3.26 -4.83 -8.22
C PHE A 49 4.42 -4.17 -7.45
N GLY A 50 4.64 -4.60 -6.20
CA GLY A 50 5.72 -4.09 -5.37
C GLY A 50 7.08 -4.30 -6.00
N LYS A 51 7.32 -5.48 -6.60
CA LYS A 51 8.58 -5.81 -7.29
C LYS A 51 8.75 -4.97 -8.55
N GLU A 52 7.70 -4.84 -9.35
CA GLU A 52 7.73 -4.03 -10.58
C GLU A 52 7.94 -2.53 -10.31
N LYS A 53 7.36 -2.01 -9.24
CA LYS A 53 7.37 -0.58 -8.89
C LYS A 53 8.30 -0.23 -7.74
N LEU A 54 9.21 -1.13 -7.37
CA LEU A 54 10.11 -0.94 -6.22
C LEU A 54 10.90 0.38 -6.28
N ALA A 55 11.42 0.73 -7.45
CA ALA A 55 12.16 1.98 -7.64
C ALA A 55 11.31 3.23 -7.38
N TRP A 56 10.02 3.17 -7.70
CA TRP A 56 9.06 4.24 -7.43
C TRP A 56 8.63 4.25 -5.96
N LEU A 57 8.36 3.07 -5.39
CA LEU A 57 7.98 2.91 -3.97
C LEU A 57 9.06 3.44 -3.01
N ARG A 58 10.34 3.30 -3.38
CA ARG A 58 11.49 3.85 -2.63
C ARG A 58 11.49 5.37 -2.50
N GLN A 59 10.67 6.09 -3.28
CA GLN A 59 10.49 7.52 -3.11
C GLN A 59 9.64 7.85 -1.88
N PHE A 60 8.83 6.90 -1.40
CA PHE A 60 7.88 7.08 -0.29
C PHE A 60 8.22 6.22 0.95
N GLY A 61 8.89 5.09 0.77
CA GLY A 61 9.29 4.16 1.82
C GLY A 61 10.76 3.75 1.70
N SER A 62 11.30 3.08 2.72
CA SER A 62 12.72 2.68 2.73
C SER A 62 12.94 1.46 1.83
N PHE A 63 12.13 0.42 2.01
CA PHE A 63 12.28 -0.88 1.35
C PHE A 63 13.72 -1.39 1.39
N ALA A 64 14.39 -1.22 2.55
CA ALA A 64 15.78 -1.61 2.75
C ALA A 64 16.01 -3.10 2.46
N ASN A 65 15.05 -3.94 2.86
CA ASN A 65 15.05 -5.39 2.63
C ASN A 65 14.20 -5.80 1.41
N GLY A 66 13.91 -4.86 0.51
CA GLY A 66 13.06 -5.08 -0.65
C GLY A 66 11.57 -5.22 -0.30
N VAL A 67 10.82 -5.78 -1.24
CA VAL A 67 9.37 -5.96 -1.15
C VAL A 67 9.07 -7.16 -0.24
N PRO A 68 8.17 -7.02 0.75
CA PRO A 68 7.72 -8.15 1.56
C PRO A 68 6.99 -9.17 0.69
N SER A 69 7.14 -10.47 0.99
CA SER A 69 6.39 -11.52 0.29
C SER A 69 4.89 -11.44 0.57
N HIS A 70 4.06 -12.02 -0.30
CA HIS A 70 2.60 -12.11 -0.12
C HIS A 70 2.23 -12.73 1.23
N ASP A 71 2.94 -13.78 1.68
CA ASP A 71 2.77 -14.36 3.02
C ASP A 71 3.07 -13.39 4.16
N CYS A 72 4.11 -12.56 4.00
CA CYS A 72 4.44 -11.53 4.97
C CYS A 72 3.35 -10.47 5.00
N ILE A 73 2.91 -9.99 3.83
CA ILE A 73 1.86 -8.99 3.69
C ILE A 73 0.57 -9.50 4.36
N ALA A 74 0.08 -10.67 3.97
CA ALA A 74 -1.14 -11.26 4.49
C ALA A 74 -1.10 -11.38 6.02
N ARG A 75 -0.01 -11.96 6.55
CA ARG A 75 0.14 -12.16 8.00
C ARG A 75 0.11 -10.85 8.80
N VAL A 76 0.74 -9.80 8.27
CA VAL A 76 0.84 -8.52 8.97
C VAL A 76 -0.46 -7.75 8.89
N ILE A 77 -1.08 -7.67 7.71
CA ILE A 77 -2.35 -6.97 7.51
C ILE A 77 -3.48 -7.66 8.29
N SER A 78 -3.54 -9.00 8.33
CA SER A 78 -4.55 -9.73 9.10
C SER A 78 -4.46 -9.51 10.62
N ARG A 79 -3.30 -9.07 11.13
CA ARG A 79 -3.08 -8.80 12.56
C ARG A 79 -3.22 -7.31 12.89
N LEU A 80 -3.29 -6.47 11.88
CA LEU A 80 -3.34 -5.03 12.06
C LEU A 80 -4.71 -4.61 12.60
N SER A 81 -4.72 -3.67 13.54
CA SER A 81 -5.98 -3.13 14.07
C SER A 81 -6.75 -2.42 12.96
N VAL A 82 -7.89 -2.98 12.56
CA VAL A 82 -8.79 -2.38 11.55
C VAL A 82 -9.22 -0.97 11.97
N LYS A 83 -9.46 -0.73 13.26
CA LYS A 83 -9.82 0.60 13.78
C LYS A 83 -8.66 1.59 13.66
N GLY A 84 -7.45 1.20 14.07
CA GLY A 84 -6.26 2.05 13.99
C GLY A 84 -5.90 2.38 12.55
N PHE A 85 -5.92 1.38 11.67
CA PHE A 85 -5.66 1.56 10.24
C PHE A 85 -6.67 2.51 9.58
N ARG A 86 -7.98 2.35 9.87
CA ARG A 86 -9.04 3.22 9.32
C ARG A 86 -8.86 4.68 9.74
N ALA A 87 -8.52 4.95 11.00
CA ALA A 87 -8.29 6.30 11.48
C ALA A 87 -7.10 6.98 10.75
N CYS A 88 -5.98 6.25 10.60
CA CYS A 88 -4.82 6.73 9.86
C CYS A 88 -5.17 7.01 8.39
N PHE A 89 -5.87 6.08 7.74
CA PHE A 89 -6.26 6.19 6.33
C PHE A 89 -7.22 7.36 6.07
N GLN A 90 -8.21 7.58 6.96
CA GLN A 90 -9.13 8.72 6.86
C GLN A 90 -8.40 10.07 6.96
N SER A 91 -7.38 10.18 7.82
CA SER A 91 -6.57 11.39 7.93
C SER A 91 -5.83 11.72 6.64
N VAL A 92 -5.29 10.70 5.95
CA VAL A 92 -4.57 10.86 4.68
C VAL A 92 -5.52 11.22 3.54
N ALA A 93 -6.70 10.59 3.46
CA ALA A 93 -7.66 10.80 2.38
C ALA A 93 -8.27 12.22 2.36
N VAL A 94 -8.51 12.82 3.53
CA VAL A 94 -9.04 14.19 3.64
C VAL A 94 -8.06 15.25 3.13
N LEU A 95 -6.75 14.99 3.22
CA LEU A 95 -5.71 15.88 2.69
C LEU A 95 -5.50 15.72 1.17
N GLY A 96 -5.63 14.49 0.64
CA GLY A 96 -5.48 14.21 -0.79
C GLY A 96 -6.53 14.90 -1.67
N MET A 97 -7.75 15.15 -1.16
CA MET A 97 -8.80 15.86 -1.90
C MET A 97 -8.59 17.38 -2.00
N ARG A 98 -7.62 17.95 -1.27
CA ARG A 98 -7.32 19.40 -1.32
C ARG A 98 -6.24 19.77 -2.34
N ASN A 99 -5.37 18.82 -2.67
CA ASN A 99 -4.28 19.04 -3.61
C ASN A 99 -4.56 18.21 -4.86
N GLY A 100 -5.11 18.82 -5.91
CA GLY A 100 -5.29 18.16 -7.21
C GLY A 100 -3.94 17.72 -7.78
N THR A 101 -3.53 16.49 -7.54
CA THR A 101 -2.23 15.97 -7.98
C THR A 101 -2.34 15.34 -9.37
N SER A 102 -1.78 16.03 -10.36
CA SER A 102 -1.67 15.64 -11.78
C SER A 102 -0.63 14.53 -12.07
N GLN A 103 -0.08 13.85 -11.06
CA GLN A 103 0.89 12.77 -11.29
C GLN A 103 0.41 11.46 -10.67
N SER A 104 -0.41 10.75 -11.44
CA SER A 104 -0.75 9.36 -11.19
C SER A 104 0.16 8.46 -12.04
N PRO A 105 1.10 7.71 -11.44
CA PRO A 105 1.77 6.58 -12.11
C PRO A 105 0.86 5.34 -12.19
N PHE A 106 -0.34 5.43 -11.60
CA PHE A 106 -1.39 4.42 -11.68
C PHE A 106 -1.96 4.45 -13.10
N ARG A 107 -1.29 3.77 -14.05
CA ARG A 107 -2.02 3.25 -15.21
C ARG A 107 -2.92 2.16 -14.64
N PRO A 108 -4.25 2.31 -14.67
CA PRO A 108 -5.12 1.23 -14.28
C PRO A 108 -4.76 0.03 -15.16
N ALA A 109 -4.50 -1.13 -14.57
CA ALA A 109 -4.53 -2.39 -15.31
C ALA A 109 -5.96 -2.73 -15.81
N LEU A 110 -6.91 -1.79 -15.72
CA LEU A 110 -8.24 -1.82 -16.32
C LEU A 110 -8.16 -1.60 -17.84
N GLY A 111 -7.53 -2.54 -18.52
CA GLY A 111 -7.59 -2.68 -19.98
C GLY A 111 -7.97 -4.08 -20.45
N ARG A 112 -8.33 -5.01 -19.53
CA ARG A 112 -8.64 -6.39 -19.93
C ARG A 112 -9.87 -7.06 -19.33
N GLN A 113 -10.62 -6.44 -18.40
CA GLN A 113 -11.80 -7.09 -17.80
C GLN A 113 -13.13 -6.32 -17.84
N LEU A 114 -13.22 -5.13 -18.45
CA LEU A 114 -14.49 -4.40 -18.59
C LEU A 114 -14.92 -4.09 -20.04
N VAL A 115 -14.48 -4.90 -21.02
CA VAL A 115 -15.05 -4.86 -22.40
C VAL A 115 -15.83 -6.13 -22.74
N ARG A 116 -15.90 -7.12 -21.85
CA ARG A 116 -16.69 -8.36 -22.09
C ARG A 116 -18.04 -8.42 -21.37
N ALA A 117 -18.45 -7.35 -20.70
CA ALA A 117 -19.76 -7.25 -20.06
C ALA A 117 -20.67 -6.19 -20.71
N ALA A 118 -20.29 -5.65 -21.87
CA ALA A 118 -21.09 -4.69 -22.64
C ALA A 118 -21.56 -5.25 -24.00
N ASP A 119 -21.16 -6.47 -24.37
CA ASP A 119 -21.56 -7.16 -25.62
C ASP A 119 -21.98 -8.63 -25.34
N ALA A 120 -22.79 -8.85 -24.30
CA ALA A 120 -23.50 -10.12 -24.07
C ALA A 120 -24.92 -9.86 -23.56
#